data_AF-A0A438CHL3-F1
#
_entry.id   AF-A0A438CHL3-F1
#
_cell.length_a   1.000
_cell.length_b   1.000
_cell.length_c   1.000
_cell.angle_alpha   90.00
_cell.angle_beta   90.00
_cell.angle_gamma   90.00
#
_symmetry.space_group_name_H-M   'P 1'
#
loop_
_entity.id
_entity.type
_entity.pdbx_description
1 polymer ?
#
loop_
_entity_poly.entity_id
_entity_poly.type
_entity_poly.pdbx_seq_one_letter_code
_entity_poly.pdbx_strand_id
1 'polypeptide(L)'
;MRVLNRVLPKDIRVMGWCPVPIGFHARFSCLSREYKYFFWRGNLNILAMESAGKKFVGEHDFRNFCKMDAVNVHNYRRHIISFEIAPTNNRLTLVNKFSVRYLFELAKYPSLILTDDTSFIIFNV
;
A
#
# COMPACT_ATOMS: atom_id res chain seq x y z
N MET A 1 5.17 23.35 13.36
CA MET A 1 5.18 21.88 13.58
C MET A 1 5.76 21.40 14.91
N ARG A 2 6.68 22.16 15.56
CA ARG A 2 7.27 21.73 16.85
C ARG A 2 6.29 21.61 18.02
N VAL A 3 5.29 22.49 18.10
CA VAL A 3 4.33 22.49 19.24
C VAL A 3 3.44 21.25 19.21
N LEU A 4 2.83 20.93 18.06
CA LEU A 4 1.96 19.76 17.91
C LEU A 4 2.73 18.44 18.14
N ASN A 5 3.95 18.32 17.61
CA ASN A 5 4.77 17.13 17.80
C ASN A 5 5.29 16.94 19.24
N ARG A 6 5.11 17.91 20.16
CA ARG A 6 5.44 17.72 21.59
C ARG A 6 4.32 17.05 22.38
N VAL A 7 3.07 17.21 21.94
CA VAL A 7 1.90 16.64 22.64
C VAL A 7 1.49 15.28 22.11
N LEU A 8 2.02 14.88 20.94
CA LEU A 8 1.79 13.57 20.35
C LEU A 8 2.72 12.51 20.98
N PRO A 9 2.28 11.23 21.06
CA PRO A 9 3.16 10.12 21.41
C PRO A 9 4.38 10.05 20.49
N LYS A 10 5.46 9.43 20.97
CA LYS A 10 6.74 9.36 20.23
C LYS A 10 6.62 8.72 18.84
N ASP A 11 5.63 7.85 18.66
CA ASP A 11 5.41 7.08 17.44
C ASP A 11 4.55 7.80 16.39
N ILE A 12 3.98 8.97 16.74
CA ILE A 12 3.12 9.77 15.85
C ILE A 12 3.74 11.15 15.67
N ARG A 13 4.05 11.52 14.43
CA ARG A 13 4.57 12.85 14.11
C ARG A 13 3.92 13.44 12.88
N VAL A 14 3.60 14.73 12.95
CA VAL A 14 3.17 15.53 11.81
C VAL A 14 4.41 16.02 11.05
N MET A 15 4.54 15.57 9.81
CA MET A 15 5.70 15.82 8.96
C MET A 15 5.58 17.14 8.18
N GLY A 16 4.36 17.55 7.83
CA GLY A 16 4.09 18.73 7.02
C GLY A 16 2.63 19.15 7.11
N TRP A 17 2.35 20.39 6.69
CA TRP A 17 1.00 20.93 6.57
C TRP A 17 0.98 21.90 5.38
N CYS A 18 -0.19 22.06 4.76
CA CYS A 18 -0.42 23.06 3.74
C CYS A 18 -1.87 23.59 3.82
N PRO A 19 -2.10 24.86 3.45
CA PRO A 19 -3.45 25.35 3.19
C PRO A 19 -4.07 24.61 1.99
N VAL A 20 -5.37 24.36 2.05
CA VAL A 20 -6.13 23.67 0.98
C VAL A 20 -7.40 24.45 0.63
N PRO A 21 -7.93 24.31 -0.60
CA PRO A 21 -9.18 24.96 -1.01
C PRO A 21 -10.39 24.58 -0.16
N ILE A 22 -11.39 25.46 -0.11
CA ILE A 22 -12.70 25.15 0.47
C ILE A 22 -13.29 23.94 -0.30
N GLY A 23 -13.72 22.91 0.43
CA GLY A 23 -14.25 21.66 -0.15
C GLY A 23 -13.22 20.57 -0.41
N PHE A 24 -11.92 20.80 -0.13
CA PHE A 24 -10.92 19.72 -0.17
C PHE A 24 -11.24 18.63 0.86
N HIS A 25 -11.21 17.36 0.45
CA HIS A 25 -11.39 16.23 1.35
C HIS A 25 -10.21 15.26 1.22
N ALA A 26 -9.44 15.10 2.30
CA ALA A 26 -8.20 14.31 2.30
C ALA A 26 -8.38 12.88 1.74
N ARG A 27 -9.55 12.26 1.94
CA ARG A 27 -9.86 10.94 1.38
C ARG A 27 -10.24 10.98 -0.11
N PHE A 28 -11.13 11.90 -0.52
CA PHE A 28 -11.80 11.84 -1.82
C PHE A 28 -11.07 12.67 -2.89
N SER A 29 -10.29 13.66 -2.47
CA SER A 29 -9.39 14.42 -3.33
C SER A 29 -8.03 13.72 -3.56
N CYS A 30 -7.81 12.56 -2.94
CA CYS A 30 -6.59 11.78 -3.10
C CYS A 30 -6.61 11.01 -4.44
N LEU A 31 -5.57 11.18 -5.26
CA LEU A 31 -5.49 10.59 -6.60
C LEU A 31 -5.05 9.13 -6.58
N SER A 32 -4.08 8.80 -5.72
CA SER A 32 -3.50 7.47 -5.62
C SER A 32 -2.92 7.24 -4.22
N ARG A 33 -2.74 5.97 -3.86
CA ARG A 33 -2.04 5.58 -2.62
C ARG A 33 -0.96 4.57 -2.93
N GLU A 34 0.19 4.80 -2.33
CA GLU A 34 1.32 3.87 -2.35
C GLU A 34 1.41 3.16 -1.01
N TYR A 35 1.58 1.85 -1.04
CA TYR A 35 1.88 1.06 0.14
C TYR A 35 3.22 0.36 -0.04
N LYS A 36 3.96 0.27 1.06
CA LYS A 36 5.26 -0.40 1.12
C LYS A 36 5.29 -1.39 2.28
N TYR A 37 5.37 -2.68 1.96
CA TYR A 37 5.49 -3.76 2.92
C TYR A 37 6.95 -4.14 3.05
N PHE A 38 7.39 -4.40 4.27
CA PHE A 38 8.74 -4.85 4.56
C PHE A 38 8.71 -6.27 5.10
N PHE A 39 9.57 -7.13 4.57
CA PHE A 39 9.63 -8.54 4.94
C PHE A 39 11.05 -9.09 4.89
N TRP A 40 11.27 -10.21 5.58
CA TRP A 40 12.52 -10.94 5.54
C TRP A 40 12.47 -11.98 4.43
N ARG A 41 13.55 -12.13 3.64
CA ARG A 41 13.56 -13.07 2.51
C ARG A 41 13.26 -14.51 2.93
N GLY A 42 13.90 -15.01 3.98
CA GLY A 42 13.81 -16.43 4.36
C GLY A 42 14.02 -17.35 3.16
N ASN A 43 13.08 -18.28 2.95
CA ASN A 43 13.06 -19.21 1.81
C ASN A 43 12.17 -18.74 0.64
N LEU A 44 11.72 -17.48 0.64
CA LEU A 44 10.83 -16.95 -0.38
C LEU A 44 11.53 -16.84 -1.74
N ASN A 45 10.82 -17.23 -2.80
CA ASN A 45 11.28 -17.08 -4.18
C ASN A 45 10.93 -15.70 -4.73
N ILE A 46 11.86 -14.75 -4.56
CA ILE A 46 11.67 -13.36 -4.96
C ILE A 46 11.34 -13.21 -6.45
N LEU A 47 11.94 -14.03 -7.32
CA LEU A 47 11.68 -13.97 -8.77
C LEU A 47 10.26 -14.41 -9.10
N ALA A 48 9.78 -15.47 -8.45
CA ALA A 48 8.40 -15.93 -8.61
C ALA A 48 7.40 -14.88 -8.08
N MET A 49 7.65 -14.31 -6.90
CA MET A 49 6.84 -13.24 -6.32
C MET A 49 6.80 -12.00 -7.22
N GLU A 50 7.95 -11.59 -7.78
CA GLU A 50 8.02 -10.46 -8.71
C GLU A 50 7.22 -10.75 -9.99
N SER A 51 7.36 -11.96 -10.54
CA SER A 51 6.65 -12.38 -11.75
C SER A 51 5.14 -12.47 -11.52
N ALA A 52 4.71 -12.96 -10.35
CA ALA A 52 3.31 -13.01 -9.95
C ALA A 52 2.76 -11.60 -9.71
N GLY A 53 3.47 -10.75 -8.98
CA GLY A 53 3.02 -9.40 -8.66
C GLY A 53 2.92 -8.48 -9.87
N LYS A 54 3.79 -8.65 -10.88
CA LYS A 54 3.66 -7.95 -12.18
C LYS A 54 2.33 -8.23 -12.88
N LYS A 55 1.69 -9.39 -12.66
CA LYS A 55 0.37 -9.71 -13.23
C LYS A 55 -0.76 -8.89 -12.61
N PHE A 56 -0.55 -8.31 -11.43
CA PHE A 56 -1.54 -7.44 -10.81
C PHE A 56 -1.60 -6.04 -11.43
N VAL A 57 -0.55 -5.62 -12.16
CA VAL A 57 -0.53 -4.32 -12.84
C VAL A 57 -1.63 -4.27 -13.90
N GLY A 58 -2.32 -3.14 -13.99
CA GLY A 58 -3.51 -2.98 -14.83
C GLY A 58 -4.80 -3.07 -14.04
N GLU A 59 -5.93 -3.19 -14.75
CA GLU A 59 -7.27 -3.14 -14.18
C GLU A 59 -7.84 -4.55 -14.01
N HIS A 60 -8.11 -4.97 -12.76
CA HIS A 60 -8.57 -6.32 -12.44
C HIS A 60 -9.64 -6.32 -11.36
N ASP A 61 -10.44 -7.38 -11.29
CA ASP A 61 -11.38 -7.64 -10.19
C ASP A 61 -10.65 -8.35 -9.03
N PHE A 62 -10.48 -7.65 -7.91
CA PHE A 62 -9.76 -8.14 -6.74
C PHE A 62 -10.68 -8.73 -5.65
N ARG A 63 -11.92 -9.13 -5.97
CA ARG A 63 -12.88 -9.64 -4.96
C ARG A 63 -12.31 -10.77 -4.10
N ASN A 64 -11.51 -11.67 -4.68
CA ASN A 64 -10.90 -12.79 -3.98
C ASN A 64 -9.70 -12.40 -3.09
N PHE A 65 -9.19 -11.17 -3.24
CA PHE A 65 -8.07 -10.63 -2.47
C PHE A 65 -8.53 -9.65 -1.37
N CYS A 66 -9.84 -9.42 -1.25
CA CYS A 66 -10.42 -8.52 -0.27
C CYS A 66 -11.18 -9.32 0.78
N LYS A 67 -11.12 -8.91 2.05
CA LYS A 67 -12.13 -9.29 3.02
C LYS A 67 -13.53 -9.02 2.45
N MET A 68 -14.35 -10.07 2.44
CA MET A 68 -15.70 -9.98 1.91
C MET A 68 -16.56 -9.12 2.84
N ASP A 69 -16.95 -7.95 2.36
CA ASP A 69 -17.92 -7.06 3.00
C ASP A 69 -18.99 -6.70 1.96
N ALA A 70 -19.88 -7.67 1.72
CA ALA A 70 -20.93 -7.55 0.71
C ALA A 70 -21.98 -6.48 1.05
N VAL A 71 -22.01 -5.98 2.29
CA VAL A 71 -22.96 -4.94 2.72
C VAL A 71 -22.46 -3.57 2.28
N ASN A 72 -21.16 -3.31 2.41
CA ASN A 72 -20.59 -1.98 2.15
C ASN A 72 -19.84 -1.90 0.81
N VAL A 73 -19.43 -3.03 0.23
CA VAL A 73 -18.55 -3.08 -0.95
C VAL A 73 -19.20 -3.84 -2.10
N HIS A 74 -19.53 -3.07 -3.13
CA HIS A 74 -20.16 -3.57 -4.36
C HIS A 74 -19.18 -3.57 -5.55
N ASN A 75 -18.06 -2.84 -5.45
CA ASN A 75 -17.08 -2.70 -6.51
C ASN A 75 -15.67 -3.08 -6.05
N TYR A 76 -15.18 -4.17 -6.63
CA TYR A 76 -13.88 -4.79 -6.33
C TYR A 76 -12.84 -4.58 -7.44
N ARG A 77 -13.18 -3.85 -8.51
CA ARG A 77 -12.22 -3.55 -9.60
C ARG A 77 -11.20 -2.52 -9.18
N ARG A 78 -9.91 -2.76 -9.38
CA ARG A 78 -8.85 -1.80 -9.04
C ARG A 78 -7.85 -1.71 -10.16
N HIS A 79 -7.26 -0.53 -10.30
CA HIS A 79 -6.18 -0.24 -11.24
C HIS A 79 -4.87 -0.12 -10.46
N ILE A 80 -3.99 -1.12 -10.60
CA ILE A 80 -2.64 -1.07 -10.02
C ILE A 80 -1.71 -0.46 -11.07
N ILE A 81 -1.14 0.69 -10.71
CA ILE A 81 -0.25 1.48 -11.56
C ILE A 81 1.13 0.82 -11.62
N SER A 82 1.63 0.35 -10.48
CA SER A 82 2.94 -0.28 -10.41
C SER A 82 3.05 -1.28 -9.26
N PHE A 83 3.95 -2.24 -9.44
CA PHE A 83 4.33 -3.24 -8.46
C PHE A 83 5.84 -3.46 -8.54
N GLU A 84 6.53 -3.39 -7.40
CA GLU A 84 7.98 -3.51 -7.30
C GLU A 84 8.36 -4.35 -6.07
N ILE A 85 9.31 -5.28 -6.22
CA ILE A 85 9.98 -5.93 -5.10
C ILE A 85 11.45 -5.55 -5.17
N ALA A 86 11.97 -4.96 -4.09
CA ALA A 86 13.36 -4.50 -4.02
C ALA A 86 14.02 -4.88 -2.69
N PRO A 87 15.33 -5.21 -2.69
CA PRO A 87 16.08 -5.32 -1.46
C PRO A 87 16.13 -3.96 -0.77
N THR A 88 16.02 -3.94 0.56
CA THR A 88 16.16 -2.69 1.32
C THR A 88 17.61 -2.45 1.68
N ASN A 89 18.17 -1.35 1.17
CA ASN A 89 19.52 -0.90 1.48
C ASN A 89 19.59 -0.27 2.87
N ASN A 90 19.43 -1.06 3.93
CA ASN A 90 19.83 -0.64 5.26
C ASN A 90 21.26 -1.09 5.51
N ARG A 91 22.21 -0.16 5.41
CA ARG A 91 23.65 -0.37 5.68
C ARG A 91 23.96 -0.92 7.10
N LEU A 92 22.96 -0.97 7.99
CA LEU A 92 23.10 -1.32 9.40
C LEU A 92 22.63 -2.74 9.76
N THR A 93 22.09 -3.51 8.81
CA THR A 93 21.59 -4.86 9.07
C THR A 93 22.12 -5.84 8.03
N LEU A 94 22.93 -6.83 8.47
CA LEU A 94 23.43 -7.99 7.70
C LEU A 94 22.32 -8.94 7.19
N VAL A 95 21.09 -8.45 7.11
CA VAL A 95 19.89 -9.28 7.09
C VAL A 95 19.15 -8.97 5.79
N ASN A 96 18.87 -10.01 5.00
CA ASN A 96 18.24 -9.95 3.68
C ASN A 96 16.78 -9.46 3.76
N LYS A 97 16.59 -8.17 4.04
CA LYS A 97 15.30 -7.50 4.11
C LYS A 97 14.90 -7.01 2.73
N PHE A 98 13.66 -7.27 2.36
CA PHE A 98 13.04 -6.84 1.12
C PHE A 98 11.85 -5.94 1.40
N SER A 99 11.46 -5.18 0.39
CA SER A 99 10.21 -4.44 0.39
C SER A 99 9.41 -4.70 -0.88
N VAL A 100 8.10 -4.87 -0.73
CA VAL A 100 7.14 -4.81 -1.83
C VAL A 100 6.48 -3.43 -1.81
N ARG A 101 6.49 -2.74 -2.95
CA ARG A 101 5.79 -1.48 -3.16
C ARG A 101 4.72 -1.68 -4.21
N TYR A 102 3.52 -1.18 -3.94
CA TYR A 102 2.50 -1.08 -4.97
C TYR A 102 1.76 0.25 -4.89
N LEU A 103 1.43 0.78 -6.06
CA LEU A 103 0.71 2.04 -6.24
C LEU A 103 -0.60 1.74 -6.95
N PHE A 104 -1.71 2.21 -6.39
CA PHE A 104 -3.01 2.09 -7.06
C PHE A 104 -3.73 3.43 -7.15
N GLU A 105 -4.53 3.55 -8.19
CA GLU A 105 -5.32 4.73 -8.51
C GLU A 105 -6.64 4.73 -7.72
N LEU A 106 -6.94 5.86 -7.07
CA LEU A 106 -8.16 6.05 -6.29
C LEU A 106 -9.25 6.80 -7.03
N ALA A 107 -8.89 7.58 -8.05
CA ALA A 107 -9.82 8.44 -8.78
C ALA A 107 -11.03 7.68 -9.34
N LYS A 108 -10.88 6.39 -9.66
CA LYS A 108 -11.98 5.51 -10.09
C LYS A 108 -12.72 4.79 -8.95
N TYR A 109 -12.12 4.60 -7.77
CA TYR A 109 -12.58 3.58 -6.80
C TYR A 109 -12.41 4.00 -5.31
N PRO A 110 -13.19 4.96 -4.79
CA PRO A 110 -12.95 5.60 -3.47
C PRO A 110 -13.34 4.77 -2.22
N SER A 111 -13.99 3.63 -2.38
CA SER A 111 -14.67 2.91 -1.28
C SER A 111 -13.92 1.72 -0.68
N LEU A 112 -12.80 1.23 -1.26
CA LEU A 112 -12.12 0.03 -0.75
C LEU A 112 -10.65 0.26 -0.46
N ILE A 113 -10.23 -0.24 0.69
CA ILE A 113 -8.86 -0.22 1.18
C ILE A 113 -8.34 -1.67 1.07
N LEU A 114 -7.41 -1.92 0.15
CA LEU A 114 -6.82 -3.25 -0.12
C LEU A 114 -5.74 -3.67 0.91
N THR A 115 -5.63 -3.03 2.06
CA THR A 115 -4.33 -2.88 2.74
C THR A 115 -3.93 -4.01 3.67
N ASP A 116 -4.84 -4.87 4.11
CA ASP A 116 -4.47 -5.84 5.15
C ASP A 116 -4.35 -7.28 4.59
N ASP A 117 -5.13 -7.64 3.57
CA ASP A 117 -5.19 -9.02 3.08
C ASP A 117 -4.31 -9.28 1.84
N THR A 118 -4.02 -8.27 1.03
CA THR A 118 -3.22 -8.43 -0.21
C THR A 118 -1.77 -8.80 0.08
N SER A 119 -1.23 -8.36 1.22
CA SER A 119 0.13 -8.67 1.66
C SER A 119 0.30 -10.17 1.87
N PHE A 120 -0.67 -10.82 2.52
CA PHE A 120 -0.67 -12.26 2.78
C PHE A 120 -0.65 -13.09 1.50
N ILE A 121 -1.30 -12.60 0.45
CA ILE A 121 -1.39 -13.31 -0.83
C ILE A 121 -0.07 -13.18 -1.60
N ILE A 122 0.59 -12.02 -1.59
CA ILE A 122 1.91 -11.85 -2.23
C ILE A 122 2.98 -12.76 -1.59
N PHE A 123 2.86 -13.07 -0.30
CA PHE A 123 3.83 -13.93 0.43
C PHE A 123 3.52 -15.44 0.38
N ASN A 124 2.37 -15.87 -0.15
CA ASN A 124 1.98 -17.29 -0.25
C ASN A 124 1.87 -17.81 -1.69
N VAL A 125 2.32 -17.04 -2.69
CA VAL A 125 2.51 -17.51 -4.08
C VAL A 125 3.94 -18.02 -4.28
#